data_AF-A0A6B1FWC7-F1
#
_entry.id   AF-A0A6B1FWC7-F1
#
_cell.length_a   1.000
_cell.length_b   1.000
_cell.length_c   1.000
_cell.angle_alpha   90.00
_cell.angle_beta   90.00
_cell.angle_gamma   90.00
#
_symmetry.space_group_name_H-M   'P 1'
#
loop_
_entity.id
_entity.type
_entity.pdbx_description
1 polymer ?
#
loop_
_entity_poly.entity_id
_entity_poly.type
_entity_poly.pdbx_seq_one_letter_code
_entity_poly.pdbx_strand_id
1 'polypeptide(L)'
;MSSRLIFLLAALVAAWGFALNSGRPLAFNLAYLISGILALSYFWSWTSTRAIHINRHTRARRSQVGQHFEESFEVRNHGRLPTLGIEVRDFAHVPLHGASRVVSHLQGRAHHRWQVRTYCQQRGYYRLGPMRLLSGDPLGLFSIDQTLSQTSDLIVYPATVTLSAFQPPAADLAGGEALNRRAQYITTNVSGIREYAPGDSFNRIHWLSTARTGRLMTREFELDPSADIWLFLDLHSRTALSLPWRLTPPEAGVFGLSGRRRDDALQLAPSTLEYAVTAAASIARYFLLRNRAVGLIWHGSQRYLLQIDRGERQMRKMLEALAVVSAEGSITFDQLVVTEGVRLNRNDMILAITADPDPAWVRALREIRRRGVHSVAVVIDGSTFGGQEPYAELTHELALSNIPAYQVQRGDDIGAVLGRANNGDQRPEVASL
;
A
#
# COMPACT_ATOMS: atom_id res chain seq x y z
N MET A 1 -38.41 -14.67 -7.17
CA MET A 1 -39.22 -15.79 -6.63
C MET A 1 -38.73 -17.08 -7.28
N SER A 2 -38.52 -18.16 -6.52
CA SER A 2 -38.09 -19.42 -7.09
C SER A 2 -39.20 -20.04 -7.95
N SER A 3 -38.85 -20.72 -9.05
CA SER A 3 -39.82 -21.43 -9.91
C SER A 3 -40.63 -22.47 -9.12
N ARG A 4 -40.02 -23.04 -8.08
CA ARG A 4 -40.63 -23.99 -7.14
C ARG A 4 -41.74 -23.35 -6.29
N LEU A 5 -41.52 -22.14 -5.78
CA LEU A 5 -42.53 -21.41 -5.01
C LEU A 5 -43.74 -21.07 -5.89
N ILE A 6 -43.52 -20.64 -7.13
CA ILE A 6 -44.62 -20.33 -8.07
C ILE A 6 -45.45 -21.58 -8.36
N PHE A 7 -44.79 -22.71 -8.62
CA PHE A 7 -45.46 -23.99 -8.83
C PHE A 7 -46.29 -24.43 -7.60
N LEU A 8 -45.73 -24.31 -6.39
CA LEU A 8 -46.46 -24.66 -5.17
C LEU A 8 -47.60 -23.70 -4.86
N LEU A 9 -47.48 -22.42 -5.18
CA LEU A 9 -48.58 -21.45 -5.04
C LEU A 9 -49.71 -21.76 -6.05
N ALA A 10 -49.37 -22.11 -7.29
CA ALA A 10 -50.37 -22.54 -8.27
C ALA A 10 -51.05 -23.85 -7.85
N ALA A 11 -50.28 -24.82 -7.35
CA ALA A 11 -50.80 -26.08 -6.82
C ALA A 11 -51.69 -25.85 -5.57
N LEU A 12 -51.34 -24.89 -4.72
CA LEU A 12 -52.15 -24.49 -3.57
C LEU A 12 -53.50 -23.93 -4.00
N VAL A 13 -53.53 -23.01 -4.97
CA VAL A 13 -54.76 -22.42 -5.51
C VAL A 13 -55.64 -23.50 -6.15
N ALA A 14 -55.04 -24.39 -6.94
CA ALA A 14 -55.75 -25.52 -7.55
C ALA A 14 -56.31 -26.49 -6.51
N ALA A 15 -55.55 -26.80 -5.45
CA ALA A 15 -56.00 -27.69 -4.37
C ALA A 15 -57.16 -27.09 -3.57
N TRP A 16 -57.10 -25.81 -3.22
CA TRP A 16 -58.21 -25.11 -2.56
C TRP A 16 -59.44 -24.99 -3.45
N GLY A 17 -59.28 -24.64 -4.72
CA GLY A 17 -60.39 -24.58 -5.68
C GLY A 17 -61.06 -25.95 -5.87
N PHE A 18 -60.26 -27.01 -5.96
CA PHE A 18 -60.78 -28.37 -6.05
C PHE A 18 -61.45 -28.83 -4.75
N ALA A 19 -60.91 -28.50 -3.58
CA ALA A 19 -61.49 -28.85 -2.29
C ALA A 19 -62.86 -28.19 -2.07
N LEU A 20 -62.97 -26.89 -2.37
CA LEU A 20 -64.21 -26.13 -2.23
C LEU A 20 -65.30 -26.60 -3.22
N ASN A 21 -64.93 -27.00 -4.43
CA ASN A 21 -65.86 -27.49 -5.43
C ASN A 21 -66.31 -28.95 -5.18
N SER A 22 -65.37 -29.82 -4.80
CA SER A 22 -65.62 -31.27 -4.69
C SER A 22 -66.22 -31.69 -3.35
N GLY A 23 -66.01 -30.90 -2.28
CA GLY A 23 -66.39 -31.26 -0.91
C GLY A 23 -65.67 -32.49 -0.34
N ARG A 24 -64.66 -33.04 -1.03
CA ARG A 24 -63.98 -34.28 -0.64
C ARG A 24 -62.95 -34.02 0.48
N PRO A 25 -62.92 -34.84 1.55
CA PRO A 25 -61.99 -34.65 2.67
C PRO A 25 -60.52 -34.77 2.25
N LEU A 26 -60.20 -35.61 1.27
CA LEU A 26 -58.82 -35.75 0.75
C LEU A 26 -58.29 -34.46 0.11
N ALA A 27 -59.15 -33.69 -0.56
CA ALA A 27 -58.74 -32.44 -1.20
C ALA A 27 -58.41 -31.37 -0.14
N PHE A 28 -59.19 -31.31 0.95
CA PHE A 28 -58.87 -30.46 2.09
C PHE A 28 -57.56 -30.87 2.77
N ASN A 29 -57.32 -32.17 2.97
CA ASN A 29 -56.05 -32.66 3.55
C ASN A 29 -54.83 -32.24 2.72
N LEU A 30 -54.91 -32.34 1.39
CA LEU A 30 -53.83 -31.91 0.50
C LEU A 30 -53.63 -30.39 0.57
N ALA A 31 -54.71 -29.61 0.55
CA ALA A 31 -54.65 -28.16 0.67
C ALA A 31 -54.01 -27.73 2.01
N TYR A 32 -54.41 -28.34 3.13
CA TYR A 32 -53.82 -28.10 4.45
C TYR A 32 -52.34 -28.49 4.51
N LEU A 33 -51.94 -29.59 3.88
CA LEU A 33 -50.55 -30.03 3.82
C LEU A 33 -49.68 -29.01 3.06
N ILE A 34 -50.12 -28.55 1.88
CA ILE A 34 -49.36 -27.56 1.09
C ILE A 34 -49.30 -26.23 1.84
N SER A 35 -50.43 -25.76 2.41
CA SER A 35 -50.45 -24.56 3.24
C SER A 35 -49.50 -24.67 4.44
N GLY A 36 -49.50 -25.82 5.13
CA GLY A 36 -48.64 -26.09 6.27
C GLY A 36 -47.16 -26.07 5.90
N ILE A 37 -46.77 -26.70 4.78
CA ILE A 37 -45.38 -26.68 4.27
C ILE A 37 -44.95 -25.25 3.93
N LEU A 38 -45.79 -24.47 3.25
CA LEU A 38 -45.47 -23.08 2.91
C LEU A 38 -45.32 -22.20 4.15
N ALA A 39 -46.25 -22.31 5.10
CA ALA A 39 -46.20 -21.56 6.35
C ALA A 39 -44.97 -21.94 7.19
N LEU A 40 -44.66 -23.23 7.31
CA LEU A 40 -43.50 -23.73 8.04
C LEU A 40 -42.19 -23.29 7.38
N SER A 41 -42.10 -23.37 6.05
CA SER A 41 -40.90 -22.95 5.29
C SER A 41 -40.67 -21.44 5.39
N TYR A 42 -41.74 -20.64 5.35
CA TYR A 42 -41.66 -19.19 5.55
C TYR A 42 -41.23 -18.84 6.98
N PHE A 43 -41.86 -19.46 7.99
CA PHE A 43 -41.52 -19.21 9.40
C PHE A 43 -40.09 -19.66 9.73
N TRP A 44 -39.65 -20.79 9.17
CA TRP A 44 -38.27 -21.26 9.27
C TRP A 44 -37.30 -20.24 8.67
N SER A 45 -37.51 -19.85 7.41
CA SER A 45 -36.64 -18.90 6.71
C SER A 45 -36.56 -17.56 7.47
N TRP A 46 -37.70 -17.05 7.95
CA TRP A 46 -37.79 -15.80 8.71
C TRP A 46 -37.04 -15.82 10.04
N THR A 47 -37.23 -16.87 10.84
CA THR A 47 -36.58 -16.99 12.16
C THR A 47 -35.10 -17.33 12.04
N SER A 48 -34.75 -18.18 11.08
CA SER A 48 -33.37 -18.61 10.83
C SER A 48 -32.48 -17.46 10.35
N THR A 49 -32.97 -16.61 9.44
CA THR A 49 -32.18 -15.50 8.89
C THR A 49 -31.95 -14.39 9.90
N ARG A 50 -32.98 -14.00 10.67
CA ARG A 50 -32.88 -12.92 11.66
C ARG A 50 -31.94 -13.21 12.83
N ALA A 51 -31.70 -14.49 13.10
CA ALA A 51 -30.89 -14.91 14.22
C ALA A 51 -29.39 -15.01 13.89
N ILE A 52 -28.99 -14.78 12.63
CA ILE A 52 -27.60 -14.88 12.21
C ILE A 52 -26.91 -13.52 12.31
N HIS A 53 -25.76 -13.53 12.96
CA HIS A 53 -24.83 -12.42 12.99
C HIS A 53 -23.52 -12.82 12.34
N ILE A 54 -22.93 -11.92 11.56
CA ILE A 54 -21.59 -12.09 10.99
C ILE A 54 -20.70 -11.01 11.57
N ASN A 55 -19.58 -11.44 12.12
CA ASN A 55 -18.51 -10.56 12.54
C ASN A 55 -17.31 -10.74 11.62
N ARG A 56 -16.80 -9.62 11.12
CA ARG A 56 -15.51 -9.56 10.43
C ARG A 56 -14.44 -9.13 11.42
N HIS A 57 -13.42 -9.96 11.57
CA HIS A 57 -12.23 -9.69 12.37
C HIS A 57 -11.01 -9.59 11.46
N THR A 58 -10.46 -8.38 11.36
CA THR A 58 -9.27 -8.07 10.58
C THR A 58 -8.08 -7.90 11.50
N ARG A 59 -6.96 -8.60 11.25
CA ARG A 59 -5.74 -8.49 12.09
C ARG A 59 -5.09 -7.11 12.01
N ALA A 60 -5.02 -6.54 10.81
CA ALA A 60 -4.46 -5.21 10.56
C ALA A 60 -5.25 -4.52 9.46
N ARG A 61 -5.65 -3.26 9.65
CA ARG A 61 -6.34 -2.45 8.61
C ARG A 61 -5.39 -1.91 7.53
N ARG A 62 -4.19 -2.46 7.47
CA ARG A 62 -3.05 -1.98 6.67
C ARG A 62 -2.34 -3.20 6.10
N SER A 63 -2.03 -3.15 4.81
CA SER A 63 -1.19 -4.13 4.12
C SER A 63 -0.22 -3.38 3.21
N GLN A 64 0.67 -4.11 2.53
CA GLN A 64 1.57 -3.56 1.53
C GLN A 64 1.44 -4.36 0.22
N VAL A 65 1.71 -3.74 -0.92
CA VAL A 65 1.85 -4.46 -2.19
C VAL A 65 2.92 -5.54 -2.05
N GLY A 66 2.61 -6.73 -2.55
CA GLY A 66 3.43 -7.94 -2.41
C GLY A 66 3.21 -8.72 -1.10
N GLN A 67 2.28 -8.29 -0.25
CA GLN A 67 1.95 -8.97 1.02
C GLN A 67 0.54 -9.56 1.00
N HIS A 68 0.30 -10.51 1.90
CA HIS A 68 -1.02 -11.10 2.11
C HIS A 68 -1.78 -10.35 3.20
N PHE A 69 -3.00 -9.96 2.89
CA PHE A 69 -3.97 -9.45 3.83
C PHE A 69 -4.82 -10.61 4.37
N GLU A 70 -4.84 -10.79 5.69
CA GLU A 70 -5.57 -11.85 6.37
C GLU A 70 -6.82 -11.32 7.08
N GLU A 71 -7.95 -11.92 6.77
CA GLU A 71 -9.23 -11.67 7.43
C GLU A 71 -9.80 -12.96 8.02
N SER A 72 -10.49 -12.82 9.13
CA SER A 72 -11.26 -13.91 9.74
C SER A 72 -12.72 -13.50 9.84
N PHE A 73 -13.59 -14.38 9.37
CA PHE A 73 -15.03 -14.20 9.42
C PHE A 73 -15.60 -15.20 10.40
N GLU A 74 -16.53 -14.73 11.23
CA GLU A 74 -17.25 -15.55 12.18
C GLU A 74 -18.75 -15.35 11.98
N VAL A 75 -19.42 -16.41 11.55
CA VAL A 75 -20.88 -16.47 11.46
C VAL A 75 -21.39 -17.15 12.70
N ARG A 76 -22.30 -16.51 13.43
CA ARG A 76 -22.89 -17.03 14.66
C ARG A 76 -24.40 -17.07 14.54
N ASN A 77 -24.98 -18.21 14.84
CA ASN A 77 -26.43 -18.38 14.92
C ASN A 77 -26.87 -18.21 16.38
N HIS A 78 -27.62 -17.15 16.70
CA HIS A 78 -28.18 -16.94 18.04
C HIS A 78 -29.51 -17.67 18.25
N GLY A 79 -30.09 -18.19 17.18
CA GLY A 79 -31.36 -18.91 17.18
C GLY A 79 -31.21 -20.32 17.75
N ARG A 80 -32.36 -20.92 18.08
CA ARG A 80 -32.45 -22.32 18.49
C ARG A 80 -32.53 -23.27 17.30
N LEU A 81 -33.05 -22.79 16.17
CA LEU A 81 -33.19 -23.57 14.94
C LEU A 81 -31.85 -23.59 14.17
N PRO A 82 -31.49 -24.73 13.56
CA PRO A 82 -30.36 -24.78 12.65
C PRO A 82 -30.65 -23.96 11.39
N THR A 83 -29.62 -23.36 10.82
CA THR A 83 -29.70 -22.71 9.52
C THR A 83 -29.03 -23.58 8.46
N LEU A 84 -29.68 -23.72 7.31
CA LEU A 84 -29.17 -24.47 6.17
C LEU A 84 -28.89 -23.50 5.02
N GLY A 85 -27.77 -23.72 4.33
CA GLY A 85 -27.41 -22.96 3.13
C GLY A 85 -27.26 -21.46 3.37
N ILE A 86 -26.34 -21.07 4.26
CA ILE A 86 -25.98 -19.66 4.42
C ILE A 86 -24.96 -19.31 3.34
N GLU A 87 -25.34 -18.44 2.42
CA GLU A 87 -24.41 -17.85 1.46
C GLU A 87 -24.01 -16.46 1.93
N VAL A 88 -22.74 -16.29 2.26
CA VAL A 88 -22.15 -15.00 2.62
C VAL A 88 -21.47 -14.45 1.38
N ARG A 89 -21.97 -13.33 0.86
CA ARG A 89 -21.37 -12.60 -0.26
C ARG A 89 -20.73 -11.33 0.25
N ASP A 90 -19.43 -11.18 0.00
CA ASP A 90 -18.70 -9.94 0.26
C ASP A 90 -18.66 -9.08 -1.00
N PHE A 91 -18.94 -7.79 -0.85
CA PHE A 91 -18.88 -6.78 -1.92
C PHE A 91 -17.71 -5.81 -1.72
N ALA A 92 -16.62 -6.28 -1.09
CA ALA A 92 -15.40 -5.49 -0.96
C ALA A 92 -14.83 -5.15 -2.35
N HIS A 93 -14.30 -3.93 -2.49
CA HIS A 93 -13.70 -3.45 -3.75
C HIS A 93 -12.22 -3.87 -3.91
N VAL A 94 -11.75 -4.80 -3.07
CA VAL A 94 -10.37 -5.29 -3.12
C VAL A 94 -10.22 -6.26 -4.30
N PRO A 95 -9.25 -6.07 -5.19
CA PRO A 95 -9.01 -6.99 -6.29
C PRO A 95 -8.66 -8.40 -5.80
N LEU A 96 -9.11 -9.42 -6.54
CA LEU A 96 -8.87 -10.84 -6.23
C LEU A 96 -9.36 -11.28 -4.84
N HIS A 97 -10.31 -10.55 -4.26
CA HIS A 97 -10.82 -10.84 -2.93
C HIS A 97 -11.90 -11.94 -2.95
N GLY A 98 -11.55 -13.12 -2.43
CA GLY A 98 -12.40 -14.31 -2.40
C GLY A 98 -13.03 -14.59 -1.03
N ALA A 99 -13.63 -13.60 -0.36
CA ALA A 99 -14.23 -13.83 0.96
C ALA A 99 -15.62 -14.50 0.93
N SER A 100 -16.30 -14.46 -0.21
CA SER A 100 -17.62 -15.06 -0.36
C SER A 100 -17.56 -16.58 -0.14
N ARG A 101 -18.42 -17.09 0.75
CA ARG A 101 -18.42 -18.50 1.13
C ARG A 101 -19.83 -18.99 1.44
N VAL A 102 -20.10 -20.23 1.05
CA VAL A 102 -21.32 -20.95 1.41
C VAL A 102 -21.05 -21.83 2.61
N VAL A 103 -21.82 -21.64 3.68
CA VAL A 103 -21.84 -22.50 4.87
C VAL A 103 -23.08 -23.38 4.79
N SER A 104 -22.88 -24.66 4.50
CA SER A 104 -23.98 -25.58 4.19
C SER A 104 -24.94 -25.81 5.35
N HIS A 105 -24.42 -25.85 6.58
CA HIS A 105 -25.22 -26.03 7.79
C HIS A 105 -24.57 -25.32 8.98
N LEU A 106 -25.39 -24.70 9.82
CA LEU A 106 -24.98 -24.11 11.08
C LEU A 106 -26.02 -24.42 12.15
N GLN A 107 -25.63 -25.20 13.17
CA GLN A 107 -26.54 -25.57 14.25
C GLN A 107 -27.02 -24.34 15.05
N GLY A 108 -28.14 -24.48 15.75
CA GLY A 108 -28.61 -23.46 16.68
C GLY A 108 -27.57 -23.18 17.76
N ARG A 109 -27.35 -21.91 18.09
CA ARG A 109 -26.32 -21.44 19.05
C ARG A 109 -24.87 -21.76 18.69
N ALA A 110 -24.61 -22.27 17.49
CA ALA A 110 -23.26 -22.56 17.02
C ALA A 110 -22.62 -21.36 16.30
N HIS A 111 -21.32 -21.45 16.09
CA HIS A 111 -20.53 -20.50 15.31
C HIS A 111 -19.66 -21.26 14.30
N HIS A 112 -19.41 -20.62 13.16
CA HIS A 112 -18.49 -21.13 12.14
C HIS A 112 -17.50 -20.02 11.78
N ARG A 113 -16.21 -20.34 11.83
CA ARG A 113 -15.13 -19.41 11.53
C ARG A 113 -14.32 -19.88 10.35
N TRP A 114 -14.01 -18.96 9.43
CA TRP A 114 -13.02 -19.20 8.39
C TRP A 114 -12.07 -18.02 8.23
N GLN A 115 -10.93 -18.30 7.61
CA GLN A 115 -9.93 -17.31 7.28
C GLN A 115 -9.81 -17.17 5.77
N VAL A 116 -9.58 -15.94 5.33
CA VAL A 116 -9.39 -15.56 3.93
C VAL A 116 -8.06 -14.84 3.83
N ARG A 117 -7.23 -15.26 2.88
CA ARG A 117 -5.97 -14.60 2.55
C ARG A 117 -6.09 -13.98 1.17
N THR A 118 -5.89 -12.68 1.09
CA THR A 118 -5.94 -11.93 -0.18
C THR A 118 -4.56 -11.38 -0.48
N TYR A 119 -4.01 -11.68 -1.66
CA TYR A 119 -2.71 -11.15 -2.07
C TYR A 119 -2.86 -9.74 -2.61
N CYS A 120 -2.16 -8.78 -2.03
CA CYS A 120 -2.26 -7.36 -2.39
C CYS A 120 -1.32 -7.05 -3.57
N GLN A 121 -1.86 -6.91 -4.78
CA GLN A 121 -1.09 -6.57 -5.99
C GLN A 121 -1.14 -5.09 -6.36
N GLN A 122 -2.13 -4.35 -5.87
CA GLN A 122 -2.32 -2.93 -6.17
C GLN A 122 -2.41 -2.15 -4.86
N ARG A 123 -1.71 -1.02 -4.79
CA ARG A 123 -1.84 -0.05 -3.70
C ARG A 123 -3.16 0.69 -3.84
N GLY A 124 -3.66 1.21 -2.73
CA GLY A 124 -4.90 1.98 -2.74
C GLY A 124 -5.64 1.95 -1.43
N TYR A 125 -6.71 2.71 -1.40
CA TYR A 125 -7.70 2.67 -0.33
C TYR A 125 -8.88 1.81 -0.78
N TYR A 126 -9.17 0.77 -0.02
CA TYR A 126 -10.24 -0.17 -0.32
C TYR A 126 -11.25 -0.23 0.81
N ARG A 127 -12.53 -0.22 0.43
CA ARG A 127 -13.63 -0.45 1.34
C ARG A 127 -13.99 -1.93 1.37
N LEU A 128 -13.94 -2.50 2.57
CA LEU A 128 -14.36 -3.85 2.91
C LEU A 128 -15.85 -3.87 3.25
N GLY A 129 -16.59 -4.83 2.70
CA GLY A 129 -18.05 -4.86 2.77
C GLY A 129 -18.73 -3.85 1.82
N PRO A 130 -20.07 -3.74 1.86
CA PRO A 130 -20.99 -4.43 2.76
C PRO A 130 -21.09 -5.93 2.46
N MET A 131 -21.52 -6.72 3.45
CA MET A 131 -21.76 -8.15 3.26
C MET A 131 -23.25 -8.39 3.06
N ARG A 132 -23.62 -9.30 2.16
CA ARG A 132 -24.99 -9.81 2.07
C ARG A 132 -25.02 -11.26 2.52
N LEU A 133 -25.94 -11.53 3.42
CA LEU A 133 -26.28 -12.87 3.86
C LEU A 133 -27.52 -13.31 3.11
N LEU A 134 -27.44 -14.44 2.44
CA LEU A 134 -28.60 -15.14 1.90
C LEU A 134 -28.77 -16.42 2.69
N SER A 135 -29.97 -16.62 3.21
CA SER A 135 -30.34 -17.84 3.93
C SER A 135 -31.64 -18.39 3.36
N GLY A 136 -31.72 -19.71 3.25
CA GLY A 136 -32.86 -20.43 2.71
C GLY A 136 -33.54 -21.34 3.73
N ASP A 137 -34.71 -21.85 3.36
CA ASP A 137 -35.34 -22.99 4.01
C ASP A 137 -34.84 -24.33 3.42
N PRO A 138 -35.07 -25.47 4.09
CA PRO A 138 -34.61 -26.78 3.63
C PRO A 138 -35.14 -27.20 2.24
N LEU A 139 -36.29 -26.67 1.81
CA LEU A 139 -36.90 -26.97 0.51
C LEU A 139 -36.52 -25.94 -0.58
N GLY A 140 -35.85 -24.85 -0.19
CA GLY A 140 -35.43 -23.76 -1.09
C GLY A 140 -36.61 -22.98 -1.68
N LEU A 141 -37.72 -22.89 -0.94
CA LEU A 141 -38.92 -22.16 -1.34
C LEU A 141 -38.78 -20.65 -1.09
N PHE A 142 -38.21 -20.28 0.05
CA PHE A 142 -38.03 -18.92 0.54
C PHE A 142 -36.56 -18.64 0.85
N SER A 143 -35.97 -17.71 0.09
CA SER A 143 -34.68 -17.10 0.40
C SER A 143 -34.91 -15.71 0.97
N ILE A 144 -34.38 -15.44 2.16
CA ILE A 144 -34.35 -14.09 2.72
C ILE A 144 -32.93 -13.56 2.58
N ASP A 145 -32.82 -12.36 2.03
CA ASP A 145 -31.56 -11.62 2.00
C ASP A 145 -31.50 -10.63 3.17
N GLN A 146 -30.31 -10.49 3.73
CA GLN A 146 -30.03 -9.49 4.74
C GLN A 146 -28.70 -8.82 4.39
N THR A 147 -28.75 -7.50 4.18
CA THR A 147 -27.53 -6.72 4.00
C THR A 147 -27.01 -6.28 5.37
N LEU A 148 -25.75 -6.60 5.65
CA LEU A 148 -25.03 -6.17 6.83
C LEU A 148 -24.22 -4.93 6.49
N SER A 149 -24.60 -3.79 7.07
CA SER A 149 -23.96 -2.48 6.84
C SER A 149 -22.58 -2.32 7.47
N GLN A 150 -22.05 -3.36 8.12
CA GLN A 150 -20.72 -3.32 8.71
C GLN A 150 -19.68 -3.23 7.58
N THR A 151 -19.08 -2.06 7.44
CA THR A 151 -17.94 -1.83 6.55
C THR A 151 -16.67 -1.57 7.34
N SER A 152 -15.54 -1.84 6.72
CA SER A 152 -14.21 -1.53 7.27
C SER A 152 -13.31 -1.03 6.16
N ASP A 153 -12.21 -0.39 6.53
CA ASP A 153 -11.28 0.20 5.57
C ASP A 153 -9.96 -0.55 5.59
N LEU A 154 -9.41 -0.77 4.40
CA LEU A 154 -8.09 -1.34 4.17
C LEU A 154 -7.28 -0.36 3.33
N ILE A 155 -6.13 0.06 3.85
CA ILE A 155 -5.12 0.76 3.05
C ILE A 155 -4.01 -0.22 2.67
N VAL A 156 -3.73 -0.31 1.37
CA VAL A 156 -2.59 -1.07 0.85
C VAL A 156 -1.51 -0.07 0.48
N TYR A 157 -0.42 -0.09 1.24
CA TYR A 157 0.76 0.74 1.02
C TYR A 157 1.51 0.31 -0.24
N PRO A 158 2.22 1.24 -0.90
CA PRO A 158 3.10 0.89 -1.99
C PRO A 158 4.17 -0.10 -1.53
N ALA A 159 4.72 -0.87 -2.47
CA ALA A 159 5.80 -1.77 -2.16
C ALA A 159 7.02 -0.99 -1.65
N THR A 160 7.78 -1.59 -0.74
CA THR A 160 9.08 -1.09 -0.30
C THR A 160 10.12 -2.20 -0.46
N VAL A 161 11.18 -1.88 -1.19
CA VAL A 161 12.35 -2.75 -1.35
C VAL A 161 13.43 -2.30 -0.37
N THR A 162 14.20 -3.25 0.15
CA THR A 162 15.30 -2.93 1.06
C THR A 162 16.53 -2.57 0.24
N LEU A 163 17.01 -1.33 0.36
CA LEU A 163 18.23 -0.88 -0.32
C LEU A 163 19.45 -1.17 0.57
N SER A 164 20.41 -1.93 0.07
CA SER A 164 21.66 -2.26 0.80
C SER A 164 22.58 -1.04 0.89
N ALA A 165 22.68 -0.29 -0.20
CA ALA A 165 23.32 1.00 -0.30
C ALA A 165 22.41 1.96 -1.07
N PHE A 166 22.60 3.26 -0.86
CA PHE A 166 22.11 4.32 -1.71
C PHE A 166 23.09 5.47 -1.47
N GLN A 167 24.08 5.55 -2.34
CA GLN A 167 25.17 6.52 -2.25
C GLN A 167 24.98 7.55 -3.36
N PRO A 168 24.34 8.69 -3.07
CA PRO A 168 24.50 9.84 -3.93
C PRO A 168 25.99 10.22 -3.92
N PRO A 169 26.66 10.39 -5.08
CA PRO A 169 28.05 10.81 -5.19
C PRO A 169 28.35 11.93 -4.21
N ALA A 170 29.46 11.76 -3.48
CA ALA A 170 29.90 12.56 -2.34
C ALA A 170 29.69 14.07 -2.56
N ALA A 171 28.48 14.51 -2.26
CA ALA A 171 28.31 15.74 -1.54
C ALA A 171 28.99 15.51 -0.20
N ASP A 172 29.89 16.40 0.19
CA ASP A 172 30.13 16.69 1.60
C ASP A 172 28.78 17.10 2.20
N LEU A 173 27.90 16.13 2.44
CA LEU A 173 26.79 16.26 3.36
C LEU A 173 27.51 16.56 4.67
N ALA A 174 27.61 17.84 5.03
CA ALA A 174 28.22 18.27 6.27
C ALA A 174 27.68 17.37 7.39
N GLY A 175 28.54 16.49 7.92
CA GLY A 175 28.13 15.33 8.72
C GLY A 175 28.58 13.95 8.23
N GLY A 176 29.50 13.86 7.27
CA GLY A 176 30.48 12.77 7.12
C GLY A 176 29.96 11.35 6.88
N GLU A 177 30.35 10.75 5.76
CA GLU A 177 30.52 9.30 5.66
C GLU A 177 31.70 8.84 6.54
N ALA A 178 31.54 8.94 7.87
CA ALA A 178 32.31 8.12 8.79
C ALA A 178 31.70 6.73 8.74
N LEU A 179 32.17 5.97 7.75
CA LEU A 179 32.18 4.53 7.67
C LEU A 179 31.99 3.89 9.05
N ASN A 180 30.98 3.03 9.12
CA ASN A 180 30.65 1.97 10.07
C ASN A 180 31.83 1.32 10.86
N ARG A 181 32.65 2.09 11.56
CA ARG A 181 33.51 1.65 12.64
C ARG A 181 32.90 2.20 13.90
N ARG A 182 32.60 1.31 14.85
CA ARG A 182 32.30 1.61 16.25
C ARG A 182 33.04 2.88 16.72
N ALA A 183 32.36 4.01 16.64
CA ALA A 183 32.79 5.28 17.19
C ALA A 183 31.53 5.92 17.72
N GLN A 184 31.31 5.73 19.02
CA GLN A 184 30.28 6.44 19.77
C GLN A 184 30.52 7.94 19.58
N TYR A 185 29.60 8.61 18.87
CA TYR A 185 29.33 10.05 18.96
C TYR A 185 30.58 10.94 19.09
N ILE A 186 31.22 11.24 17.96
CA ILE A 186 32.18 12.35 17.88
C ILE A 186 31.79 13.19 16.66
N THR A 187 30.87 14.14 16.84
CA THR A 187 30.85 15.34 16.00
C THR A 187 31.88 16.30 16.59
N THR A 188 32.77 16.86 15.77
CA THR A 188 33.94 17.62 16.23
C THR A 188 33.63 19.09 16.55
N ASN A 189 32.40 19.56 16.26
CA ASN A 189 31.97 20.93 16.50
C ASN A 189 31.32 21.09 17.89
N VAL A 190 32.02 21.82 18.76
CA VAL A 190 31.51 22.23 20.08
C VAL A 190 30.62 23.46 19.88
N SER A 191 29.31 23.31 20.10
CA SER A 191 28.30 24.37 19.99
C SER A 191 28.26 25.25 21.24
N GLY A 192 28.61 24.69 22.40
CA GLY A 192 28.62 25.43 23.66
C GLY A 192 29.26 24.68 24.81
N ILE A 193 29.33 25.33 25.96
CA ILE A 193 29.81 24.74 27.21
C ILE A 193 28.74 25.01 28.26
N ARG A 194 28.21 23.94 28.87
CA ARG A 194 27.23 24.03 29.96
C ARG A 194 27.73 23.34 31.23
N GLU A 195 27.04 23.58 32.34
CA GLU A 195 27.29 22.87 33.60
C GLU A 195 26.94 21.37 33.45
N TYR A 196 27.79 20.53 34.03
CA TYR A 196 27.65 19.07 34.03
C TYR A 196 26.38 18.65 34.78
N ALA A 197 25.55 17.82 34.14
CA ALA A 197 24.40 17.20 34.77
C ALA A 197 24.71 15.71 35.06
N PRO A 198 24.22 15.13 36.17
CA PRO A 198 24.34 13.71 36.45
C PRO A 198 23.73 12.87 35.31
N GLY A 199 24.58 12.12 34.60
CA GLY A 199 24.21 11.35 33.40
C GLY A 199 25.01 11.73 32.15
N ASP A 200 25.69 12.88 32.17
CA ASP A 200 26.62 13.26 31.11
C ASP A 200 27.89 12.39 31.14
N SER A 201 28.44 12.08 29.97
CA SER A 201 29.68 11.30 29.87
C SER A 201 30.89 12.12 30.31
N PHE A 202 31.71 11.58 31.23
CA PHE A 202 32.95 12.21 31.70
C PHE A 202 33.95 12.54 30.57
N ASN A 203 33.93 11.78 29.47
CA ASN A 203 34.78 12.05 28.30
C ASN A 203 34.45 13.39 27.60
N ARG A 204 33.32 14.01 27.95
CA ARG A 204 32.86 15.28 27.39
C ARG A 204 33.19 16.49 28.26
N ILE A 205 33.82 16.30 29.43
CA ILE A 205 34.22 17.39 30.31
C ILE A 205 35.22 18.31 29.61
N HIS A 206 34.99 19.61 29.72
CA HIS A 206 35.92 20.65 29.28
C HIS A 206 36.79 21.08 30.46
N TRP A 207 37.96 20.45 30.61
CA TRP A 207 38.85 20.66 31.75
C TRP A 207 39.31 22.12 31.90
N LEU A 208 39.57 22.82 30.78
CA LEU A 208 40.03 24.20 30.83
C LEU A 208 38.96 25.16 31.38
N SER A 209 37.69 24.98 31.00
CA SER A 209 36.59 25.78 31.57
C SER A 209 36.29 25.37 33.00
N THR A 210 36.34 24.07 33.30
CA THR A 210 36.18 23.53 34.66
C THR A 210 37.20 24.13 35.62
N ALA A 211 38.47 24.24 35.20
CA ALA A 211 39.54 24.82 35.99
C ALA A 211 39.35 26.33 36.24
N ARG A 212 38.69 27.06 35.33
CA ARG A 212 38.41 28.51 35.49
C ARG A 212 37.17 28.81 36.32
N THR A 213 36.12 28.00 36.21
CA THR A 213 34.83 28.24 36.89
C THR A 213 34.71 27.53 38.23
N GLY A 214 35.57 26.55 38.51
CA GLY A 214 35.50 25.71 39.73
C GLY A 214 34.31 24.74 39.73
N ARG A 215 33.58 24.62 38.63
CA ARG A 215 32.42 23.74 38.46
C ARG A 215 32.64 22.84 37.24
N LEU A 216 32.15 21.59 37.30
CA LEU A 216 32.28 20.67 36.17
C LEU A 216 31.51 21.20 34.96
N MET A 217 32.23 21.44 33.87
CA MET A 217 31.66 21.93 32.61
C MET A 217 31.74 20.85 31.54
N THR A 218 30.68 20.66 30.76
CA THR A 218 30.57 19.66 29.69
C THR A 218 30.45 20.35 28.33
N ARG A 219 31.16 19.84 27.32
CA ARG A 219 31.04 20.26 25.92
C ARG A 219 29.69 19.83 25.37
N GLU A 220 28.90 20.79 24.89
CA GLU A 220 27.74 20.51 24.04
C GLU A 220 28.21 20.46 22.59
N PHE A 221 27.87 19.37 21.93
CA PHE A 221 28.16 19.18 20.53
C PHE A 221 26.91 19.52 19.73
N GLU A 222 27.06 20.29 18.66
CA GLU A 222 25.99 20.41 17.68
C GLU A 222 25.80 19.02 17.05
N LEU A 223 24.55 18.57 16.95
CA LEU A 223 24.24 17.53 15.99
C LEU A 223 24.52 18.17 14.63
N ASP A 224 25.48 17.61 13.87
CA ASP A 224 25.75 18.10 12.51
C ASP A 224 24.40 18.26 11.79
N PRO A 225 24.13 19.43 11.17
CA PRO A 225 22.90 19.66 10.44
C PRO A 225 22.86 18.66 9.29
N SER A 226 22.25 17.51 9.57
CA SER A 226 22.09 16.45 8.60
C SER A 226 21.22 17.03 7.49
N ALA A 227 21.82 17.27 6.32
CA ALA A 227 21.12 17.71 5.12
C ALA A 227 19.72 17.10 5.02
N ASP A 228 18.70 17.96 4.96
CA ASP A 228 17.31 17.54 4.85
C ASP A 228 17.07 16.98 3.45
N ILE A 229 16.32 15.89 3.37
CA ILE A 229 16.12 15.15 2.12
C ILE A 229 14.70 15.39 1.65
N TRP A 230 14.56 15.91 0.45
CA TRP A 230 13.27 16.15 -0.18
C TRP A 230 13.07 15.23 -1.37
N LEU A 231 12.00 14.44 -1.30
CA LEU A 231 11.56 13.63 -2.42
C LEU A 231 10.61 14.44 -3.29
N PHE A 232 10.98 14.65 -4.55
CA PHE A 232 10.14 15.29 -5.56
C PHE A 232 9.63 14.20 -6.49
N LEU A 233 8.32 13.94 -6.44
CA LEU A 233 7.68 12.92 -7.28
C LEU A 233 6.94 13.58 -8.43
N ASP A 234 7.28 13.19 -9.66
CA ASP A 234 6.55 13.56 -10.85
C ASP A 234 5.22 12.79 -10.95
N LEU A 235 4.15 13.54 -11.18
CA LEU A 235 2.78 13.04 -11.35
C LEU A 235 2.10 13.66 -12.57
N HIS A 236 2.88 14.20 -13.51
CA HIS A 236 2.36 14.78 -14.72
C HIS A 236 1.63 13.71 -15.57
N SER A 237 0.43 14.02 -16.03
CA SER A 237 -0.41 13.05 -16.74
C SER A 237 0.21 12.52 -18.04
N ARG A 238 1.07 13.30 -18.73
CA ARG A 238 1.76 12.83 -19.95
C ARG A 238 2.86 11.80 -19.68
N THR A 239 3.47 11.81 -18.49
CA THR A 239 4.56 10.90 -18.13
C THR A 239 4.04 9.61 -17.47
N ALA A 240 2.71 9.54 -17.25
CA ALA A 240 1.99 8.41 -16.70
C ALA A 240 1.74 7.30 -17.75
N LEU A 241 2.79 6.58 -18.11
CA LEU A 241 2.72 5.48 -19.07
C LEU A 241 2.40 4.17 -18.35
N SER A 242 1.49 3.38 -18.92
CA SER A 242 1.15 2.06 -18.39
C SER A 242 0.82 1.06 -19.49
N LEU A 243 1.18 -0.20 -19.27
CA LEU A 243 0.83 -1.31 -20.13
C LEU A 243 -0.36 -2.08 -19.54
N PRO A 244 -1.15 -2.78 -20.37
CA PRO A 244 -2.24 -3.61 -19.90
C PRO A 244 -1.75 -4.64 -18.86
N TRP A 245 -2.36 -4.60 -17.67
CA TRP A 245 -2.02 -5.49 -16.57
C TRP A 245 -3.24 -6.32 -16.19
N ARG A 246 -3.06 -7.64 -16.11
CA ARG A 246 -4.09 -8.56 -15.61
C ARG A 246 -3.64 -9.11 -14.27
N LEU A 247 -4.48 -8.89 -13.28
CA LEU A 247 -4.31 -9.45 -11.95
C LEU A 247 -4.53 -10.96 -12.02
N THR A 248 -3.48 -11.71 -11.72
CA THR A 248 -3.52 -13.17 -11.63
C THR A 248 -3.50 -13.56 -10.17
N PRO A 249 -4.41 -14.44 -9.70
CA PRO A 249 -4.28 -15.03 -8.39
C PRO A 249 -2.90 -15.70 -8.29
N PRO A 250 -2.17 -15.55 -7.18
CA PRO A 250 -0.95 -16.32 -6.97
C PRO A 250 -1.32 -17.81 -7.12
N GLU A 251 -0.55 -18.55 -7.90
CA GLU A 251 -0.81 -19.97 -8.16
C GLU A 251 -0.88 -20.70 -6.82
N ALA A 252 -2.09 -21.10 -6.41
CA ALA A 252 -2.26 -22.00 -5.30
C ALA A 252 -1.71 -23.35 -5.77
N GLY A 253 -0.46 -23.66 -5.39
CA GLY A 253 0.21 -24.87 -5.84
C GLY A 253 -0.69 -26.08 -5.77
N VAL A 254 -0.86 -26.75 -6.91
CA VAL A 254 -1.68 -27.96 -7.02
C VAL A 254 -1.13 -28.98 -6.00
N PHE A 255 -2.01 -29.53 -5.17
CA PHE A 255 -1.70 -30.49 -4.09
C PHE A 255 -0.93 -29.97 -2.87
N GLY A 256 -0.81 -28.65 -2.65
CA GLY A 256 -0.12 -28.14 -1.44
C GLY A 256 1.37 -28.46 -1.40
N LEU A 257 1.92 -28.97 -2.51
CA LEU A 257 3.35 -29.24 -2.73
C LEU A 257 4.12 -28.00 -3.24
N SER A 258 3.50 -26.82 -3.19
CA SER A 258 4.22 -25.57 -3.36
C SER A 258 5.07 -25.33 -2.11
N GLY A 259 6.28 -25.88 -2.12
CA GLY A 259 7.37 -25.37 -1.31
C GLY A 259 7.36 -23.85 -1.41
N ARG A 260 7.44 -23.17 -0.27
CA ARG A 260 7.47 -21.72 -0.12
C ARG A 260 8.51 -21.16 -1.09
N ARG A 261 8.10 -20.82 -2.32
CA ARG A 261 9.03 -20.40 -3.36
C ARG A 261 9.59 -19.09 -2.83
N ARG A 262 10.91 -19.05 -2.67
CA ARG A 262 11.65 -17.84 -2.24
C ARG A 262 11.49 -16.68 -3.25
N ASP A 263 10.81 -16.95 -4.36
CA ASP A 263 10.66 -16.13 -5.55
C ASP A 263 9.18 -15.81 -5.86
N ASP A 264 8.37 -15.44 -4.85
CA ASP A 264 7.27 -14.51 -5.13
C ASP A 264 7.91 -13.14 -5.40
N ALA A 265 8.64 -13.03 -6.51
CA ALA A 265 9.27 -11.80 -6.95
C ALA A 265 8.18 -10.73 -6.98
N LEU A 266 8.44 -9.60 -6.31
CA LEU A 266 7.52 -8.48 -6.26
C LEU A 266 7.15 -8.06 -7.69
N GLN A 267 5.96 -8.44 -8.14
CA GLN A 267 5.45 -8.03 -9.45
C GLN A 267 4.66 -6.73 -9.28
N LEU A 268 5.28 -5.62 -9.70
CA LEU A 268 4.62 -4.33 -9.79
C LEU A 268 3.80 -4.27 -11.08
N ALA A 269 2.68 -3.55 -11.05
CA ALA A 269 1.97 -3.26 -12.29
C ALA A 269 2.90 -2.46 -13.23
N PRO A 270 2.93 -2.77 -14.54
CA PRO A 270 3.82 -2.16 -15.53
C PRO A 270 3.37 -0.73 -15.83
N SER A 271 3.60 0.16 -14.89
CA SER A 271 3.29 1.58 -14.97
C SER A 271 4.46 2.39 -14.40
N THR A 272 4.83 3.48 -15.06
CA THR A 272 5.90 4.38 -14.62
C THR A 272 5.63 4.90 -13.21
N LEU A 273 4.36 5.17 -12.89
CA LEU A 273 3.94 5.64 -11.58
C LEU A 273 4.18 4.61 -10.47
N GLU A 274 3.88 3.32 -10.67
CA GLU A 274 4.10 2.32 -9.61
C GLU A 274 5.57 2.13 -9.29
N TYR A 275 6.43 2.22 -10.30
CA TYR A 275 7.88 2.15 -10.14
C TYR A 275 8.40 3.40 -9.44
N ALA A 276 7.95 4.59 -9.85
CA ALA A 276 8.30 5.86 -9.21
C ALA A 276 7.88 5.90 -7.73
N VAL A 277 6.65 5.47 -7.43
CA VAL A 277 6.11 5.38 -6.06
C VAL A 277 6.87 4.35 -5.23
N THR A 278 7.18 3.18 -5.79
CA THR A 278 7.96 2.14 -5.10
C THR A 278 9.39 2.61 -4.84
N ALA A 279 10.03 3.29 -5.79
CA ALA A 279 11.33 3.91 -5.61
C ALA A 279 11.29 4.98 -4.50
N ALA A 280 10.31 5.89 -4.54
CA ALA A 280 10.11 6.92 -3.52
C ALA A 280 9.94 6.32 -2.11
N ALA A 281 9.07 5.31 -1.99
CA ALA A 281 8.81 4.63 -0.72
C ALA A 281 10.06 3.88 -0.20
N SER A 282 10.81 3.24 -1.09
CA SER A 282 12.04 2.51 -0.75
C SER A 282 13.16 3.45 -0.30
N ILE A 283 13.33 4.59 -0.97
CA ILE A 283 14.35 5.59 -0.64
C ILE A 283 13.97 6.34 0.65
N ALA A 284 12.69 6.70 0.82
CA ALA A 284 12.18 7.24 2.08
C ALA A 284 12.50 6.30 3.25
N ARG A 285 12.20 5.00 3.09
CA ARG A 285 12.49 3.98 4.11
C ARG A 285 13.99 3.92 4.41
N TYR A 286 14.83 3.93 3.40
CA TYR A 286 16.29 3.87 3.54
C TYR A 286 16.85 5.01 4.41
N PHE A 287 16.37 6.24 4.18
CA PHE A 287 16.83 7.42 4.92
C PHE A 287 16.20 7.52 6.32
N LEU A 288 14.90 7.24 6.45
CA LEU A 288 14.21 7.27 7.74
C LEU A 288 14.74 6.21 8.72
N LEU A 289 15.11 5.02 8.22
CA LEU A 289 15.77 3.98 9.03
C LEU A 289 17.16 4.41 9.54
N ARG A 290 17.82 5.33 8.83
CA ARG A 290 19.09 5.96 9.25
C ARG A 290 18.89 7.23 10.05
N ASN A 291 17.67 7.48 10.55
CA ASN A 291 17.29 8.66 11.32
C ASN A 291 17.58 9.99 10.60
N ARG A 292 17.55 9.97 9.25
CA ARG A 292 17.61 11.19 8.42
C ARG A 292 16.21 11.75 8.25
N ALA A 293 16.14 13.07 8.16
CA ALA A 293 14.89 13.77 7.99
C ALA A 293 14.48 13.75 6.51
N VAL A 294 13.24 13.34 6.23
CA VAL A 294 12.74 13.21 4.86
C VAL A 294 11.42 13.97 4.73
N GLY A 295 11.32 14.81 3.72
CA GLY A 295 10.10 15.46 3.24
C GLY A 295 9.70 14.91 1.87
N LEU A 296 8.45 15.15 1.48
CA LEU A 296 7.89 14.61 0.24
C LEU A 296 6.96 15.64 -0.41
N ILE A 297 7.17 15.88 -1.70
CA ILE A 297 6.50 16.94 -2.47
C ILE A 297 6.08 16.38 -3.82
N TRP A 298 4.87 16.72 -4.25
CA TRP A 298 4.41 16.52 -5.62
C TRP A 298 3.28 17.48 -5.98
N HIS A 299 2.96 17.52 -7.26
CA HIS A 299 1.75 18.17 -7.75
C HIS A 299 0.94 17.23 -8.64
N GLY A 300 -0.15 16.70 -8.08
CA GLY A 300 -1.13 15.89 -8.80
C GLY A 300 -2.34 16.75 -9.14
N SER A 301 -3.54 16.30 -8.77
CA SER A 301 -4.76 17.12 -8.82
C SER A 301 -4.69 18.34 -7.89
N GLN A 302 -3.97 18.21 -6.78
CA GLN A 302 -3.63 19.30 -5.86
C GLN A 302 -2.18 19.22 -5.42
N ARG A 303 -1.63 20.36 -5.01
CA ARG A 303 -0.30 20.46 -4.39
C ARG A 303 -0.30 19.70 -3.07
N TYR A 304 0.62 18.75 -2.92
CA TYR A 304 0.83 18.03 -1.68
C TYR A 304 2.25 18.26 -1.18
N LEU A 305 2.35 18.65 0.09
CA LEU A 305 3.62 18.92 0.77
C LEU A 305 3.58 18.25 2.14
N LEU A 306 4.37 17.19 2.28
CA LEU A 306 4.67 16.58 3.58
C LEU A 306 5.98 17.16 4.08
N GLN A 307 5.88 17.93 5.17
CA GLN A 307 7.04 18.53 5.83
C GLN A 307 8.04 17.47 6.28
N ILE A 308 9.30 17.90 6.35
CA ILE A 308 10.41 17.09 6.82
C ILE A 308 10.16 16.65 8.26
N ASP A 309 10.31 15.35 8.53
CA ASP A 309 10.27 14.77 9.86
C ASP A 309 11.08 13.46 9.86
N ARG A 310 11.23 12.82 11.02
CA ARG A 310 12.00 11.59 11.22
C ARG A 310 11.14 10.47 11.79
N GLY A 311 11.70 9.26 11.75
CA GLY A 311 11.16 8.09 12.46
C GLY A 311 9.95 7.42 11.79
N GLU A 312 9.40 6.44 12.49
CA GLU A 312 8.37 5.54 11.95
C GLU A 312 7.04 6.23 11.65
N ARG A 313 6.68 7.25 12.45
CA ARG A 313 5.46 8.03 12.20
C ARG A 313 5.53 8.76 10.86
N GLN A 314 6.70 9.30 10.50
CA GLN A 314 6.89 9.94 9.21
C GLN A 314 6.81 8.93 8.06
N MET A 315 7.44 7.77 8.22
CA MET A 315 7.35 6.69 7.24
C MET A 315 5.89 6.30 6.97
N ARG A 316 5.08 6.17 8.03
CA ARG A 316 3.66 5.86 7.88
C ARG A 316 2.89 6.95 7.13
N LYS A 317 3.12 8.23 7.41
CA LYS A 317 2.49 9.34 6.67
C LYS A 317 2.86 9.29 5.18
N MET A 318 4.14 9.03 4.86
CA MET A 318 4.59 8.89 3.47
C MET A 318 3.91 7.73 2.76
N LEU A 319 3.86 6.54 3.39
CA LEU A 319 3.19 5.37 2.80
C LEU A 319 1.69 5.58 2.62
N GLU A 320 1.02 6.21 3.59
CA GLU A 320 -0.41 6.57 3.49
C GLU A 320 -0.65 7.52 2.32
N ALA A 321 0.22 8.51 2.13
CA ALA A 321 0.07 9.49 1.05
C ALA A 321 0.40 8.90 -0.33
N LEU A 322 1.45 8.08 -0.44
CA LEU A 322 1.85 7.38 -1.66
C LEU A 322 0.87 6.25 -2.06
N ALA A 323 0.08 5.73 -1.12
CA ALA A 323 -0.90 4.69 -1.42
C ALA A 323 -2.06 5.18 -2.31
N VAL A 324 -2.38 6.48 -2.26
CA VAL A 324 -3.56 7.06 -2.92
C VAL A 324 -3.17 7.99 -4.08
N VAL A 325 -1.88 8.21 -4.31
CA VAL A 325 -1.39 9.13 -5.34
C VAL A 325 -1.74 8.65 -6.75
N SER A 326 -2.20 9.54 -7.63
CA SER A 326 -2.44 9.28 -9.06
C SER A 326 -1.75 10.35 -9.92
N ALA A 327 -1.34 9.98 -11.13
CA ALA A 327 -0.69 10.90 -12.08
C ALA A 327 -1.74 11.68 -12.91
N GLU A 328 -2.47 12.55 -12.22
CA GLU A 328 -3.47 13.45 -12.80
C GLU A 328 -2.95 14.91 -12.83
N GLY A 329 -1.64 15.12 -12.62
CA GLY A 329 -1.01 16.42 -12.58
C GLY A 329 -1.03 17.15 -13.91
N SER A 330 -1.32 18.45 -13.86
CA SER A 330 -1.30 19.36 -15.01
C SER A 330 0.01 20.13 -15.16
N ILE A 331 0.74 20.31 -14.06
CA ILE A 331 2.04 21.00 -14.04
C ILE A 331 3.14 20.00 -14.44
N THR A 332 4.10 20.48 -15.21
CA THR A 332 5.27 19.71 -15.65
C THR A 332 6.32 19.62 -14.54
N PHE A 333 7.21 18.63 -14.61
CA PHE A 333 8.13 18.38 -13.52
C PHE A 333 9.17 19.49 -13.33
N ASP A 334 9.61 20.15 -14.41
CA ASP A 334 10.48 21.32 -14.37
C ASP A 334 9.85 22.49 -13.58
N GLN A 335 8.57 22.76 -13.80
CA GLN A 335 7.82 23.80 -13.09
C GLN A 335 7.66 23.47 -11.60
N LEU A 336 7.46 22.20 -11.26
CA LEU A 336 7.45 21.73 -9.87
C LEU A 336 8.79 22.00 -9.20
N VAL A 337 9.89 21.61 -9.85
CA VAL A 337 11.26 21.82 -9.37
C VAL A 337 11.56 23.31 -9.20
N VAL A 338 11.22 24.16 -10.17
CA VAL A 338 11.42 25.62 -10.06
C VAL A 338 10.59 26.23 -8.93
N THR A 339 9.32 25.85 -8.80
CA THR A 339 8.38 26.49 -7.85
C THR A 339 8.68 26.10 -6.40
N GLU A 340 8.95 24.82 -6.15
CA GLU A 340 9.18 24.31 -4.80
C GLU A 340 10.66 24.34 -4.42
N GLY A 341 11.56 24.18 -5.39
CA GLY A 341 13.01 24.20 -5.18
C GLY A 341 13.55 25.55 -4.68
N VAL A 342 12.84 26.65 -4.91
CA VAL A 342 13.19 27.98 -4.37
C VAL A 342 13.12 28.02 -2.83
N ARG A 343 12.33 27.13 -2.21
CA ARG A 343 12.11 27.11 -0.75
C ARG A 343 13.15 26.30 0.02
N LEU A 344 14.07 25.65 -0.68
CA LEU A 344 15.05 24.75 -0.10
C LEU A 344 16.26 25.50 0.45
N ASN A 345 16.81 24.99 1.54
CA ASN A 345 17.98 25.58 2.17
C ASN A 345 19.26 25.11 1.47
N ARG A 346 20.36 25.84 1.71
CA ARG A 346 21.69 25.36 1.31
C ARG A 346 22.00 24.04 2.02
N ASN A 347 22.64 23.12 1.30
CA ASN A 347 22.96 21.75 1.70
C ASN A 347 21.76 20.79 1.77
N ASP A 348 20.52 21.21 1.50
CA ASP A 348 19.41 20.27 1.32
C ASP A 348 19.69 19.35 0.13
N MET A 349 19.08 18.17 0.13
CA MET A 349 19.15 17.21 -0.98
C MET A 349 17.79 17.08 -1.64
N ILE A 350 17.73 17.35 -2.94
CA ILE A 350 16.58 17.01 -3.78
C ILE A 350 16.83 15.65 -4.41
N LEU A 351 15.87 14.74 -4.22
CA LEU A 351 15.75 13.53 -5.00
C LEU A 351 14.59 13.67 -5.97
N ALA A 352 14.92 13.89 -7.24
CA ALA A 352 13.98 14.04 -8.32
C ALA A 352 13.61 12.66 -8.89
N ILE A 353 12.35 12.24 -8.77
CA ILE A 353 11.85 10.97 -9.27
C ILE A 353 10.85 11.27 -10.39
N THR A 354 11.22 10.97 -11.63
CA THR A 354 10.41 11.33 -12.80
C THR A 354 10.54 10.32 -13.93
N ALA A 355 9.50 10.26 -14.76
CA ALA A 355 9.51 9.55 -16.03
C ALA A 355 9.53 10.53 -17.23
N ASP A 356 9.74 11.83 -17.00
CA ASP A 356 9.76 12.85 -18.04
C ASP A 356 11.04 12.78 -18.88
N PRO A 357 10.94 12.52 -20.20
CA PRO A 357 12.10 12.52 -21.10
C PRO A 357 12.64 13.93 -21.39
N ASP A 358 11.90 15.01 -21.13
CA ASP A 358 12.35 16.38 -21.44
C ASP A 358 13.49 16.82 -20.49
N PRO A 359 14.67 17.24 -20.99
CA PRO A 359 15.77 17.75 -20.15
C PRO A 359 15.49 19.10 -19.46
N ALA A 360 14.34 19.75 -19.67
CA ALA A 360 13.94 20.98 -18.99
C ALA A 360 14.11 20.92 -17.46
N TRP A 361 13.70 19.83 -16.82
CA TRP A 361 13.80 19.70 -15.37
C TRP A 361 15.24 19.52 -14.88
N VAL A 362 16.12 18.94 -15.71
CA VAL A 362 17.57 18.82 -15.42
C VAL A 362 18.21 20.21 -15.40
N ARG A 363 17.82 21.09 -16.34
CA ARG A 363 18.25 22.50 -16.36
C ARG A 363 17.77 23.24 -15.10
N ALA A 364 16.54 22.99 -14.65
CA ALA A 364 16.02 23.54 -13.41
C ALA A 364 16.81 23.07 -12.17
N LEU A 365 17.13 21.77 -12.08
CA LEU A 365 17.97 21.23 -11.00
C LEU A 365 19.38 21.81 -11.01
N ARG A 366 19.98 22.03 -12.19
CA ARG A 366 21.30 22.67 -12.32
C ARG A 366 21.32 24.06 -11.71
N GLU A 367 20.26 24.83 -11.91
CA GLU A 367 20.14 26.18 -11.36
C GLU A 367 19.97 26.17 -9.83
N ILE A 368 19.22 25.19 -9.30
CA ILE A 368 19.09 25.00 -7.85
C ILE A 368 20.41 24.53 -7.23
N ARG A 369 21.15 23.65 -7.92
CA ARG A 369 22.47 23.20 -7.48
C ARG A 369 23.48 24.34 -7.34
N ARG A 370 23.43 25.36 -8.21
CA ARG A 370 24.27 26.57 -8.08
C ARG A 370 24.03 27.32 -6.76
N ARG A 371 22.87 27.14 -6.13
CA ARG A 371 22.54 27.74 -4.81
C ARG A 371 23.09 26.93 -3.63
N GLY A 372 23.71 25.78 -3.88
CA GLY A 372 24.27 24.89 -2.85
C GLY A 372 23.35 23.75 -2.44
N VAL A 373 22.33 23.42 -3.22
CA VAL A 373 21.42 22.28 -2.98
C VAL A 373 21.96 21.05 -3.71
N HIS A 374 22.08 19.92 -3.03
CA HIS A 374 22.49 18.66 -3.66
C HIS A 374 21.32 18.09 -4.46
N SER A 375 21.59 17.51 -5.63
CA SER A 375 20.55 17.00 -6.52
C SER A 375 20.91 15.60 -6.99
N VAL A 376 19.93 14.70 -6.97
CA VAL A 376 20.03 13.31 -7.41
C VAL A 376 18.77 13.00 -8.22
N ALA A 377 18.91 12.31 -9.34
CA ALA A 377 17.82 11.91 -10.20
C ALA A 377 17.56 10.40 -10.13
N VAL A 378 16.29 10.01 -10.12
CA VAL A 378 15.81 8.66 -10.37
C VAL A 378 14.88 8.75 -11.57
N VAL A 379 15.39 8.31 -12.71
CA VAL A 379 14.69 8.34 -14.00
C VAL A 379 14.03 6.99 -14.22
N ILE A 380 12.71 6.99 -14.33
CA ILE A 380 11.95 5.82 -14.74
C ILE A 380 11.88 5.84 -16.28
N ASP A 381 12.46 4.85 -16.91
CA ASP A 381 12.56 4.78 -18.38
C ASP A 381 11.21 4.41 -19.01
N GLY A 382 10.45 5.43 -19.39
CA GLY A 382 9.13 5.33 -20.00
C GLY A 382 9.10 4.56 -21.32
N SER A 383 10.24 4.43 -22.02
CA SER A 383 10.31 3.66 -23.27
C SER A 383 9.95 2.18 -23.04
N THR A 384 10.31 1.65 -21.87
CA THR A 384 9.99 0.26 -21.47
C THR A 384 8.53 0.04 -21.07
N PHE A 385 7.76 1.12 -20.91
CA PHE A 385 6.33 1.14 -20.58
C PHE A 385 5.45 1.55 -21.77
N GLY A 386 5.99 1.57 -22.99
CA GLY A 386 5.27 1.91 -24.22
C GLY A 386 5.47 3.35 -24.70
N GLY A 387 6.31 4.13 -24.03
CA GLY A 387 6.72 5.47 -24.48
C GLY A 387 7.52 5.40 -25.78
N GLN A 388 7.34 6.42 -26.63
CA GLN A 388 8.02 6.53 -27.92
C GLN A 388 9.20 7.50 -27.89
N GLU A 389 9.32 8.31 -26.83
CA GLU A 389 10.35 9.34 -26.73
C GLU A 389 11.68 8.78 -26.22
N PRO A 390 12.81 9.13 -26.85
CA PRO A 390 14.13 8.64 -26.47
C PRO A 390 14.69 9.38 -25.25
N TYR A 391 15.32 8.63 -24.33
CA TYR A 391 15.98 9.20 -23.13
C TYR A 391 17.45 9.61 -23.35
N ALA A 392 17.98 9.46 -24.56
CA ALA A 392 19.40 9.71 -24.85
C ALA A 392 19.82 11.18 -24.58
N GLU A 393 18.97 12.14 -24.96
CA GLU A 393 19.22 13.57 -24.71
C GLU A 393 19.23 13.88 -23.21
N LEU A 394 18.27 13.30 -22.47
CA LEU A 394 18.18 13.43 -21.02
C LEU A 394 19.42 12.89 -20.31
N THR A 395 19.86 11.67 -20.66
CA THR A 395 21.06 11.06 -20.08
C THR A 395 22.30 11.89 -20.35
N HIS A 396 22.41 12.46 -21.56
CA HIS A 396 23.51 13.36 -21.92
C HIS A 396 23.49 14.63 -21.06
N GLU A 397 22.34 15.28 -20.90
CA GLU A 397 22.20 16.48 -20.08
C GLU A 397 22.44 16.25 -18.59
N LEU A 398 22.05 15.08 -18.06
CA LEU A 398 22.35 14.68 -16.69
C LEU A 398 23.87 14.53 -16.46
N ALA A 399 24.56 13.90 -17.42
CA ALA A 399 26.02 13.75 -17.39
C ALA A 399 26.73 15.12 -17.49
N LEU A 400 26.33 15.99 -18.42
CA LEU A 400 26.86 17.35 -18.55
C LEU A 400 26.64 18.20 -17.30
N SER A 401 25.49 18.00 -16.63
CA SER A 401 25.16 18.69 -15.39
C SER A 401 25.86 18.11 -14.17
N ASN A 402 26.62 17.01 -14.33
CA ASN A 402 27.22 16.21 -13.26
C ASN A 402 26.19 15.83 -12.18
N ILE A 403 24.93 15.57 -12.57
CA ILE A 403 23.85 15.18 -11.67
C ILE A 403 23.81 13.64 -11.64
N PRO A 404 24.01 13.03 -10.47
CA PRO A 404 23.92 11.59 -10.32
C PRO A 404 22.52 11.10 -10.69
N ALA A 405 22.42 10.10 -11.56
CA ALA A 405 21.16 9.57 -12.03
C ALA A 405 21.12 8.04 -11.92
N TYR A 406 19.98 7.53 -11.45
CA TYR A 406 19.64 6.11 -11.47
C TYR A 406 18.56 5.89 -12.52
N GLN A 407 18.80 5.01 -13.49
CA GLN A 407 17.81 4.65 -14.51
C GLN A 407 17.14 3.33 -14.13
N VAL A 408 15.82 3.35 -13.97
CA VAL A 408 15.01 2.18 -13.61
C VAL A 408 14.13 1.79 -14.80
N GLN A 409 14.24 0.55 -15.25
CA GLN A 409 13.47 -0.01 -16.35
C GLN A 409 12.39 -0.98 -15.83
N ARG A 410 11.40 -1.28 -16.68
CA ARG A 410 10.37 -2.28 -16.37
C ARG A 410 11.00 -3.66 -16.14
N GLY A 411 10.70 -4.25 -14.99
CA GLY A 411 11.17 -5.59 -14.61
C GLY A 411 12.50 -5.58 -13.84
N ASP A 412 13.13 -4.43 -13.68
CA ASP A 412 14.34 -4.30 -12.86
C ASP A 412 14.03 -4.57 -11.38
N ASP A 413 15.00 -5.18 -10.69
CA ASP A 413 15.04 -5.14 -9.24
C ASP A 413 15.45 -3.73 -8.81
N ILE A 414 14.45 -2.92 -8.43
CA ILE A 414 14.61 -1.55 -7.95
C ILE A 414 15.66 -1.48 -6.81
N GLY A 415 15.71 -2.50 -5.95
CA GLY A 415 16.68 -2.55 -4.86
C GLY A 415 18.11 -2.67 -5.34
N ALA A 416 18.34 -3.49 -6.38
CA ALA A 416 19.64 -3.66 -6.99
C ALA A 416 20.06 -2.40 -7.78
N VAL A 417 19.15 -1.80 -8.56
CA VAL A 417 19.46 -0.61 -9.38
C VAL A 417 19.81 0.59 -8.52
N LEU A 418 18.99 0.90 -7.52
CA LEU A 418 19.24 2.01 -6.59
C LEU A 418 20.42 1.71 -5.63
N GLY A 419 20.76 0.42 -5.48
CA GLY A 419 21.88 -0.04 -4.66
C GLY A 419 23.25 0.00 -5.34
N ARG A 420 23.31 0.17 -6.66
CA ARG A 420 24.58 0.28 -7.39
C ARG A 420 25.22 1.65 -7.07
N ALA A 421 26.46 1.64 -6.62
CA ALA A 421 27.25 2.87 -6.62
C ALA A 421 27.36 3.35 -8.07
N ASN A 422 27.04 4.63 -8.31
CA ASN A 422 27.09 5.24 -9.64
C ASN A 422 28.56 5.36 -10.09
N ASN A 423 29.15 4.27 -10.58
CA ASN A 423 30.40 4.32 -11.33
C ASN A 423 30.05 4.87 -12.71
N GLY A 424 30.28 6.16 -12.91
CA GLY A 424 30.14 6.85 -14.19
C GLY A 424 31.13 6.41 -15.27
N ASP A 425 31.40 5.12 -15.41
CA ASP A 425 32.21 4.55 -16.49
C ASP A 425 31.62 3.20 -16.91
N GLN A 426 30.54 3.26 -17.69
CA GLN A 426 30.21 2.18 -18.62
C GLN A 426 30.73 2.60 -19.99
N ARG A 427 32.02 2.36 -20.25
CA ARG A 427 32.48 2.13 -21.62
C ARG A 427 31.72 0.91 -22.15
N PRO A 428 31.09 0.98 -23.33
CA PRO A 428 30.56 -0.22 -23.95
C PRO A 428 31.75 -1.14 -24.27
N GLU A 429 31.70 -2.37 -23.76
CA GLU A 429 32.58 -3.44 -24.18
C GLU A 429 32.29 -3.68 -25.67
N VAL A 430 33.15 -3.13 -26.53
CA VAL A 430 33.17 -3.46 -27.94
C VAL A 430 33.51 -4.94 -28.01
N ALA A 431 32.51 -5.75 -28.32
CA ALA A 431 32.72 -7.12 -28.76
C ALA A 431 33.66 -7.07 -29.98
N SER A 432 34.91 -7.42 -29.74
CA SER A 432 35.90 -7.68 -30.77
C SER A 432 35.59 -9.07 -31.33
N LEU A 433 35.11 -9.09 -32.56
CA LEU A 433 35.29 -10.20 -33.49
C LEU A 433 36.63 -10.05 -34.20
#